data_AF-A0A8H4LXP2-F1
#
_entry.id   AF-A0A8H4LXP2-F1
#
_cell.length_a   1.000
_cell.length_b   1.000
_cell.length_c   1.000
_cell.angle_alpha   90.00
_cell.angle_beta   90.00
_cell.angle_gamma   90.00
#
_symmetry.space_group_name_H-M   'P 1'
#
loop_
_entity.id
_entity.type
_entity.pdbx_description
1 polymer ?
#
loop_
_entity_poly.entity_id
_entity_poly.type
_entity_poly.pdbx_seq_one_letter_code
_entity_poly.pdbx_strand_id
1 'polypeptide(L)'
;MGGQLGYGELIRKQFTAPKLLYHFLFWTFQWAIFAYGWYKQASDERLKGLNTLRYSVWISRGAGLILSVDGMLILLPVCRTLMRWIRPKIRFLPLDENLWMHRQLAYALLIFTICHVGAHYVNFYNVELTQIRPVSALQIHYAQPGGITGHVMLLCMLLMYTTAHARIRQQSFEAFWYTHHLFIPFFLALYTHTVGCFVRDTTDGFSPFAGDPYWTHCIGYLGWRWELWTGGLYLLERLYREVRARRQTSITRVVRHPYDVVEIQFNKPSLKYKAGQWLFLQVPSVSRYQWHPFTITSCPFDPYVSVHVRQVGDFTRALGDATGAGGAQAKLYDGFDPMGMYEVALQNGEQMPSLRIDGPYGAPAEDVFENEIAVLIGTGIGVTPWASILKNIWHLRNSPNPPTRLRRVEFIWVAKDTGSFEWFQTLLSSLEDQSREAARMPGSSGVEFLKIHTYLTQKLDMDTAQNIVLNSVGAQMDPLTELQSRTQFGRPDFKRLFTTMRDGILDRTYLNGLEGSMRTTVGVYFCGPSTAARDLKLACKAATAPEVRFRFWKEHF
;
A
#
# COMPACT_ATOMS: atom_id res chain seq x y z
N MET A 1 4.56 11.77 -24.39
CA MET A 1 5.79 10.95 -24.47
C MET A 1 6.33 10.77 -23.06
N GLY A 2 6.43 9.53 -22.58
CA GLY A 2 6.74 9.21 -21.19
C GLY A 2 8.22 9.42 -20.87
N GLY A 3 8.53 10.46 -20.11
CA GLY A 3 9.85 10.61 -19.49
C GLY A 3 10.01 9.56 -18.40
N GLN A 4 10.58 8.40 -18.74
CA GLN A 4 11.18 7.49 -17.76
C GLN A 4 12.04 8.33 -16.80
N LEU A 5 11.92 8.07 -15.50
CA LEU A 5 12.86 8.61 -14.52
C LEU A 5 14.27 8.39 -15.07
N GLY A 6 15.06 9.47 -15.20
CA GLY A 6 16.48 9.30 -15.44
C GLY A 6 17.02 8.39 -14.34
N TYR A 7 17.81 7.39 -14.71
CA TYR A 7 18.37 6.40 -13.76
C TYR A 7 18.90 7.06 -12.47
N GLY A 8 19.48 8.26 -12.58
CA GLY A 8 19.95 9.06 -11.45
C GLY A 8 18.89 9.46 -10.41
N GLU A 9 17.65 9.78 -10.78
CA GLU A 9 16.59 10.10 -9.81
C GLU A 9 16.05 8.85 -9.09
N LEU A 10 16.04 7.72 -9.79
CA LEU A 10 15.72 6.40 -9.23
C LEU A 10 16.76 5.98 -8.18
N ILE A 11 18.04 6.15 -8.52
CA ILE A 11 19.16 5.93 -7.61
C ILE A 11 19.02 6.86 -6.39
N ARG A 12 18.88 8.18 -6.57
CA ARG A 12 18.81 9.13 -5.45
C ARG A 12 17.64 8.87 -4.47
N LYS A 13 16.55 8.24 -4.91
CA LYS A 13 15.44 7.82 -4.04
C LYS A 13 15.76 6.60 -3.17
N GLN A 14 16.64 5.70 -3.59
CA GLN A 14 17.08 4.56 -2.79
C GLN A 14 18.16 4.96 -1.78
N PHE A 15 18.86 6.08 -2.03
CA PHE A 15 19.99 6.57 -1.23
C PHE A 15 19.59 7.71 -0.28
N THR A 16 18.41 7.66 0.35
CA THR A 16 18.10 8.57 1.47
C THR A 16 18.87 8.11 2.71
N ALA A 17 19.27 9.02 3.61
CA ALA A 17 20.08 8.66 4.79
C ALA A 17 19.49 7.49 5.62
N PRO A 18 18.17 7.42 5.89
CA PRO A 18 17.58 6.28 6.59
C PRO A 18 17.63 4.97 5.79
N LYS A 19 17.46 5.03 4.45
CA LYS A 19 17.54 3.85 3.58
C LYS A 19 18.98 3.38 3.41
N LEU A 20 19.94 4.30 3.38
CA LEU A 20 21.36 3.98 3.36
C LEU A 20 21.80 3.30 4.64
N LEU A 21 21.39 3.85 5.79
CA LEU A 21 21.64 3.22 7.08
C LEU A 21 21.01 1.83 7.14
N TYR A 22 19.76 1.69 6.70
CA TYR A 22 19.11 0.38 6.59
C TYR A 22 19.89 -0.57 5.68
N HIS A 23 20.26 -0.15 4.47
CA HIS A 23 21.00 -1.00 3.52
C HIS A 23 22.36 -1.42 4.07
N PHE A 24 23.07 -0.51 4.71
CA PHE A 24 24.34 -0.79 5.35
C PHE A 24 24.16 -1.86 6.44
N LEU A 25 23.23 -1.64 7.38
CA LEU A 25 22.97 -2.60 8.47
C LEU A 25 22.46 -3.94 7.94
N PHE A 26 21.52 -3.92 6.99
CA PHE A 26 20.93 -5.10 6.39
C PHE A 26 21.96 -5.95 5.66
N TRP A 27 22.72 -5.38 4.72
CA TRP A 27 23.71 -6.15 3.97
C TRP A 27 24.91 -6.54 4.83
N THR A 28 25.32 -5.72 5.80
CA THR A 28 26.34 -6.12 6.78
C THR A 28 25.88 -7.34 7.58
N PHE A 29 24.62 -7.34 8.02
CA PHE A 29 24.03 -8.50 8.70
C PHE A 29 23.99 -9.74 7.80
N GLN A 30 23.58 -9.61 6.52
CA GLN A 30 23.59 -10.72 5.58
C GLN A 30 25.00 -11.29 5.38
N TRP A 31 25.98 -10.44 5.09
CA TRP A 31 27.37 -10.89 4.89
C TRP A 31 28.00 -11.46 6.15
N ALA A 32 27.65 -10.94 7.34
CA ALA A 32 28.10 -11.52 8.60
C ALA A 32 27.54 -12.94 8.79
N ILE A 33 26.26 -13.18 8.47
CA ILE A 33 25.68 -14.53 8.50
C ILE A 33 26.33 -15.44 7.45
N PHE A 34 26.57 -14.94 6.24
CA PHE A 34 27.29 -15.69 5.21
C PHE A 34 28.66 -16.16 5.72
N ALA A 35 29.45 -15.21 6.25
CA ALA A 35 30.78 -15.45 6.77
C ALA A 35 30.76 -16.41 7.97
N TYR A 36 29.75 -16.31 8.84
CA TYR A 36 29.56 -17.24 9.94
C TYR A 36 29.22 -18.65 9.44
N GLY A 37 28.30 -18.81 8.49
CA GLY A 37 27.96 -20.11 7.91
C GLY A 37 29.14 -20.75 7.18
N TRP A 38 29.95 -19.93 6.49
CA TRP A 38 31.22 -20.34 5.90
C TRP A 38 32.20 -20.82 6.98
N TYR A 39 32.46 -19.98 7.97
CA TYR A 39 33.39 -20.26 9.06
C TYR A 39 32.99 -21.55 9.77
N LYS A 40 31.71 -21.68 10.13
CA LYS A 40 31.17 -22.88 10.78
C LYS A 40 31.40 -24.14 9.96
N GLN A 41 31.18 -24.10 8.64
CA GLN A 41 31.47 -25.25 7.78
C GLN A 41 32.98 -25.56 7.73
N ALA A 42 33.83 -24.54 7.67
CA ALA A 42 35.28 -24.71 7.56
C ALA A 42 35.94 -25.17 8.88
N SER A 43 35.42 -24.73 10.04
CA SER A 43 36.02 -24.97 11.35
C SER A 43 35.50 -26.20 12.08
N ASP A 44 34.30 -26.68 11.76
CA ASP A 44 33.67 -27.81 12.48
C ASP A 44 34.32 -29.15 12.08
N GLU A 45 34.94 -29.82 13.05
CA GLU A 45 35.66 -31.09 12.83
C GLU A 45 34.75 -32.18 12.30
N ARG A 46 33.47 -32.19 12.67
CA ARG A 46 32.49 -33.18 12.23
C ARG A 46 32.18 -33.06 10.74
N LEU A 47 32.43 -31.88 10.17
CA LEU A 47 32.19 -31.56 8.77
C LEU A 47 33.46 -31.61 7.92
N LYS A 48 34.60 -32.00 8.50
CA LYS A 48 35.92 -32.04 7.84
C LYS A 48 35.91 -32.85 6.54
N GLY A 49 35.16 -33.96 6.49
CA GLY A 49 35.02 -34.78 5.28
C GLY A 49 34.45 -34.00 4.09
N LEU A 50 33.51 -33.08 4.33
CA LEU A 50 32.91 -32.24 3.28
C LEU A 50 33.82 -31.10 2.86
N ASN A 51 34.77 -30.67 3.70
CA ASN A 51 35.71 -29.58 3.39
C ASN A 51 36.71 -29.92 2.27
N THR A 52 36.78 -31.18 1.87
CA THR A 52 37.45 -31.63 0.63
C THR A 52 36.86 -30.97 -0.62
N LEU A 53 35.58 -30.57 -0.60
CA LEU A 53 34.90 -29.82 -1.67
C LEU A 53 35.30 -28.33 -1.71
N ARG A 54 36.04 -27.83 -0.71
CA ARG A 54 36.59 -26.47 -0.62
C ARG A 54 35.51 -25.37 -0.80
N TYR A 55 35.74 -24.43 -1.71
CA TYR A 55 34.93 -23.23 -1.90
C TYR A 55 33.45 -23.53 -2.18
N SER A 56 33.13 -24.59 -2.93
CA SER A 56 31.74 -24.88 -3.27
C SER A 56 30.92 -25.31 -2.05
N VAL A 57 31.50 -25.99 -1.06
CA VAL A 57 30.75 -26.32 0.17
C VAL A 57 30.68 -25.13 1.11
N TRP A 58 31.72 -24.32 1.20
CA TRP A 58 31.69 -23.14 2.08
C TRP A 58 30.71 -22.08 1.58
N ILE A 59 30.66 -21.84 0.27
CA ILE A 59 29.68 -20.93 -0.36
C ILE A 59 28.26 -21.46 -0.16
N SER A 60 28.01 -22.74 -0.46
CA SER A 60 26.65 -23.29 -0.35
C SER A 60 26.13 -23.23 1.09
N ARG A 61 27.00 -23.41 2.07
CA ARG A 61 26.67 -23.38 3.50
C ARG A 61 26.54 -21.97 4.06
N GLY A 62 27.36 -21.02 3.63
CA GLY A 62 27.16 -19.59 3.93
C GLY A 62 25.83 -19.08 3.39
N ALA A 63 25.58 -19.32 2.10
CA ALA A 63 24.34 -18.89 1.44
C ALA A 63 23.10 -19.62 2.01
N GLY A 64 23.21 -20.91 2.31
CA GLY A 64 22.11 -21.69 2.89
C GLY A 64 21.66 -21.18 4.27
N LEU A 65 22.59 -20.65 5.08
CA LEU A 65 22.23 -20.06 6.37
C LEU A 65 21.46 -18.75 6.21
N ILE A 66 21.90 -17.89 5.29
CA ILE A 66 21.17 -16.66 4.95
C ILE A 66 19.79 -16.99 4.42
N LEU A 67 19.66 -17.94 3.49
CA LEU A 67 18.36 -18.33 2.93
C LEU A 67 17.38 -18.80 4.01
N SER A 68 17.88 -19.50 5.03
CA SER A 68 17.06 -19.89 6.18
C SER A 68 16.61 -18.69 7.02
N VAL A 69 17.51 -17.72 7.26
CA VAL A 69 17.18 -16.48 7.97
C VAL A 69 16.21 -15.60 7.17
N ASP A 70 16.46 -15.41 5.88
CA ASP A 70 15.59 -14.63 4.99
C ASP A 70 14.22 -15.29 4.81
N GLY A 71 14.19 -16.63 4.69
CA GLY A 71 12.96 -17.41 4.67
C GLY A 71 12.12 -17.23 5.94
N MET A 72 12.77 -17.15 7.10
CA MET A 72 12.11 -16.81 8.36
C MET A 72 11.57 -15.36 8.36
N LEU A 73 12.36 -14.40 7.88
CA LEU A 73 12.03 -12.97 7.98
C LEU A 73 11.01 -12.47 6.94
N ILE A 74 10.93 -13.09 5.75
CA ILE A 74 10.17 -12.56 4.60
C ILE A 74 8.66 -12.44 4.83
N LEU A 75 8.09 -13.25 5.75
CA LEU A 75 6.66 -13.20 6.12
C LEU A 75 6.33 -12.10 7.14
N LEU A 76 7.30 -11.63 7.92
CA LEU A 76 7.05 -10.64 8.97
C LEU A 76 6.57 -9.27 8.43
N PRO A 77 7.17 -8.69 7.37
CA PRO A 77 6.70 -7.41 6.83
C PRO A 77 5.24 -7.44 6.33
N VAL A 78 4.74 -8.61 5.92
CA VAL A 78 3.38 -8.76 5.38
C VAL A 78 2.33 -9.09 6.46
N CYS A 79 2.74 -9.28 7.71
CA CYS A 79 1.86 -9.39 8.89
C CYS A 79 1.30 -8.01 9.26
N ARG A 80 0.35 -7.48 8.45
CA ARG A 80 -0.08 -6.08 8.50
C ARG A 80 -0.66 -5.66 9.85
N THR A 81 -1.38 -6.56 10.52
CA THR A 81 -1.93 -6.29 11.84
C THR A 81 -0.80 -6.05 12.84
N LEU A 82 0.20 -6.95 12.87
CA LEU A 82 1.36 -6.82 13.75
C LEU A 82 2.18 -5.57 13.44
N MET A 83 2.42 -5.30 12.15
CA MET A 83 3.15 -4.11 11.71
C MET A 83 2.49 -2.80 12.19
N ARG A 84 1.15 -2.75 12.29
CA ARG A 84 0.44 -1.59 12.86
C ARG A 84 0.83 -1.30 14.32
N TRP A 85 1.08 -2.33 15.12
CA TRP A 85 1.46 -2.18 16.53
C TRP A 85 2.95 -1.87 16.70
N ILE A 86 3.81 -2.43 15.85
CA ILE A 86 5.27 -2.27 15.92
C ILE A 86 5.71 -0.92 15.33
N ARG A 87 5.09 -0.49 14.22
CA ARG A 87 5.39 0.76 13.49
C ARG A 87 5.61 1.98 14.40
N PRO A 88 4.69 2.35 15.31
CA PRO A 88 4.87 3.56 16.12
C PRO A 88 6.00 3.45 17.16
N LYS A 89 6.43 2.23 17.51
CA LYS A 89 7.44 1.97 18.54
C LYS A 89 8.87 2.00 18.02
N ILE A 90 9.08 1.74 16.72
CA ILE A 90 10.42 1.57 16.13
C ILE A 90 10.58 2.53 14.94
N ARG A 91 10.94 3.78 15.25
CA ARG A 91 11.04 4.86 14.25
C ARG A 91 12.34 4.85 13.41
N PHE A 92 13.37 4.10 13.81
CA PHE A 92 14.66 4.06 13.09
C PHE A 92 14.66 3.09 11.90
N LEU A 93 13.78 2.09 11.89
CA LEU A 93 13.56 1.20 10.76
C LEU A 93 12.47 1.79 9.85
N PRO A 94 12.58 1.69 8.52
CA PRO A 94 11.57 2.15 7.58
C PRO A 94 10.35 1.20 7.56
N LEU A 95 9.77 0.94 8.73
CA LEU A 95 8.57 0.09 8.90
C LEU A 95 7.34 0.71 8.25
N ASP A 96 7.38 2.02 7.96
CA ASP A 96 6.41 2.74 7.13
C ASP A 96 6.35 2.20 5.68
N GLU A 97 7.43 1.60 5.20
CA GLU A 97 7.51 0.94 3.90
C GLU A 97 7.70 -0.58 4.07
N ASN A 98 6.88 -1.25 4.89
CA ASN A 98 6.96 -2.70 5.12
C ASN A 98 7.02 -3.55 3.82
N LEU A 99 6.28 -3.15 2.78
CA LEU A 99 6.33 -3.80 1.47
C LEU A 99 7.65 -3.53 0.72
N TRP A 100 8.33 -2.41 0.98
CA TRP A 100 9.69 -2.18 0.48
C TRP A 100 10.68 -3.11 1.18
N MET A 101 10.57 -3.28 2.50
CA MET A 101 11.38 -4.24 3.27
C MET A 101 11.19 -5.69 2.77
N HIS A 102 9.95 -6.12 2.53
CA HIS A 102 9.66 -7.42 1.93
C HIS A 102 10.39 -7.62 0.58
N ARG A 103 10.44 -6.58 -0.27
CA ARG A 103 11.19 -6.64 -1.54
C ARG A 103 12.70 -6.72 -1.33
N GLN A 104 13.26 -6.03 -0.33
CA GLN A 104 14.70 -6.13 -0.04
C GLN A 104 15.09 -7.55 0.39
N LEU A 105 14.28 -8.17 1.26
CA LEU A 105 14.44 -9.58 1.64
C LEU A 105 14.30 -10.50 0.43
N ALA A 106 13.33 -10.26 -0.46
CA ALA A 106 13.21 -11.04 -1.70
C ALA A 106 14.46 -10.89 -2.60
N TYR A 107 15.00 -9.69 -2.77
CA TYR A 107 16.22 -9.52 -3.57
C TYR A 107 17.43 -10.24 -2.97
N ALA A 108 17.60 -10.20 -1.64
CA ALA A 108 18.65 -10.95 -0.96
C ALA A 108 18.46 -12.47 -1.14
N LEU A 109 17.23 -12.96 -0.94
CA LEU A 109 16.86 -14.36 -1.13
C LEU A 109 17.17 -14.82 -2.55
N LEU A 110 16.87 -14.03 -3.59
CA LEU A 110 17.23 -14.36 -4.97
C LEU A 110 18.75 -14.46 -5.18
N ILE A 111 19.51 -13.48 -4.70
CA ILE A 111 20.98 -13.45 -4.86
C ILE A 111 21.60 -14.67 -4.19
N PHE A 112 21.24 -14.95 -2.94
CA PHE A 112 21.81 -16.08 -2.21
C PHE A 112 21.27 -17.42 -2.69
N THR A 113 20.08 -17.50 -3.29
CA THR A 113 19.61 -18.70 -3.99
C THR A 113 20.50 -19.02 -5.18
N ILE A 114 20.87 -18.03 -5.99
CA ILE A 114 21.80 -18.23 -7.12
C ILE A 114 23.15 -18.74 -6.61
N CYS A 115 23.71 -18.12 -5.56
CA CYS A 115 24.96 -18.57 -4.95
C CYS A 115 24.86 -19.99 -4.38
N HIS A 116 23.79 -20.29 -3.63
CA HIS A 116 23.57 -21.58 -2.98
C HIS A 116 23.42 -22.70 -4.00
N VAL A 117 22.56 -22.51 -5.00
CA VAL A 117 22.27 -23.50 -6.05
C VAL A 117 23.49 -23.70 -6.95
N GLY A 118 24.13 -22.62 -7.41
CA GLY A 118 25.34 -22.72 -8.22
C GLY A 118 26.45 -23.48 -7.50
N ALA A 119 26.67 -23.20 -6.22
CA ALA A 119 27.64 -23.91 -5.40
C ALA A 119 27.24 -25.38 -5.15
N HIS A 120 25.95 -25.68 -4.97
CA HIS A 120 25.46 -27.05 -4.85
C HIS A 120 25.66 -27.87 -6.13
N TYR A 121 25.49 -27.29 -7.32
CA TYR A 121 25.72 -28.01 -8.58
C TYR A 121 27.19 -28.41 -8.71
N VAL A 122 28.11 -27.51 -8.37
CA VAL A 122 29.54 -27.82 -8.29
C VAL A 122 29.83 -28.90 -7.24
N ASN A 123 29.18 -28.83 -6.07
CA ASN A 123 29.31 -29.86 -5.04
C ASN A 123 28.84 -31.22 -5.53
N PHE A 124 27.70 -31.31 -6.22
CA PHE A 124 27.14 -32.58 -6.68
C PHE A 124 28.05 -33.25 -7.69
N TYR A 125 28.59 -32.48 -8.65
CA TYR A 125 29.59 -32.95 -9.59
C TYR A 125 30.88 -33.43 -8.88
N ASN A 126 31.39 -32.65 -7.92
CA ASN A 126 32.60 -33.02 -7.19
C ASN A 126 32.39 -34.23 -6.27
N VAL A 127 31.21 -34.39 -5.66
CA VAL A 127 30.87 -35.58 -4.85
C VAL A 127 30.88 -36.84 -5.72
N GLU A 128 30.35 -36.77 -6.93
CA GLU A 128 30.41 -37.88 -7.89
C GLU A 128 31.85 -38.16 -8.36
N LEU A 129 32.67 -37.13 -8.63
CA LEU A 129 34.06 -37.36 -9.03
C LEU A 129 34.92 -37.98 -7.93
N THR A 130 34.79 -37.46 -6.72
CA THR A 130 35.60 -37.86 -5.56
C THR A 130 35.10 -39.13 -4.89
N GLN A 131 33.84 -39.50 -5.15
CA GLN A 131 33.14 -40.61 -4.49
C GLN A 131 33.21 -40.54 -2.96
N ILE A 132 33.30 -39.34 -2.38
CA ILE A 132 33.18 -39.13 -0.91
C ILE A 132 31.88 -39.75 -0.40
N ARG A 133 30.85 -39.79 -1.26
CA ARG A 133 29.64 -40.57 -1.06
C ARG A 133 29.38 -41.37 -2.34
N PRO A 134 29.03 -42.66 -2.25
CA PRO A 134 28.81 -43.51 -3.42
C PRO A 134 27.42 -43.22 -4.05
N VAL A 135 27.25 -42.02 -4.59
CA VAL A 135 26.03 -41.54 -5.24
C VAL A 135 26.38 -40.71 -6.47
N SER A 136 25.57 -40.81 -7.52
CA SER A 136 25.74 -39.96 -8.70
C SER A 136 25.13 -38.57 -8.48
N ALA A 137 25.59 -37.56 -9.23
CA ALA A 137 25.00 -36.23 -9.17
C ALA A 137 23.51 -36.25 -9.51
N LEU A 138 23.10 -37.10 -10.47
CA LEU A 138 21.70 -37.26 -10.86
C LEU A 138 20.83 -37.78 -9.71
N GLN A 139 21.33 -38.75 -8.94
CA GLN A 139 20.65 -39.25 -7.74
C GLN A 139 20.53 -38.15 -6.69
N ILE A 140 21.56 -37.32 -6.50
CA ILE A 140 21.50 -36.18 -5.58
C ILE A 140 20.43 -35.15 -6.02
N HIS A 141 20.33 -34.87 -7.32
CA HIS A 141 19.35 -33.93 -7.85
C HIS A 141 17.89 -34.40 -7.71
N TYR A 142 17.61 -35.66 -8.06
CA TYR A 142 16.23 -36.10 -8.29
C TYR A 142 15.74 -37.21 -7.37
N ALA A 143 16.62 -37.87 -6.61
CA ALA A 143 16.22 -38.90 -5.66
C ALA A 143 16.38 -38.47 -4.19
N GLN A 144 17.20 -37.45 -3.92
CA GLN A 144 17.36 -36.94 -2.56
C GLN A 144 16.32 -35.86 -2.23
N PRO A 145 15.77 -35.83 -1.00
CA PRO A 145 14.78 -34.83 -0.59
C PRO A 145 15.23 -33.39 -0.83
N GLY A 146 16.51 -33.08 -0.56
CA GLY A 146 17.08 -31.75 -0.78
C GLY A 146 17.07 -31.31 -2.25
N GLY A 147 17.39 -32.21 -3.17
CA GLY A 147 17.37 -31.90 -4.61
C GLY A 147 15.95 -31.65 -5.14
N ILE A 148 15.01 -32.55 -4.81
CA ILE A 148 13.60 -32.45 -5.21
C ILE A 148 12.97 -31.15 -4.70
N THR A 149 13.06 -30.90 -3.39
CA THR A 149 12.51 -29.68 -2.76
C THR A 149 13.19 -28.43 -3.30
N GLY A 150 14.50 -28.48 -3.57
CA GLY A 150 15.25 -27.39 -4.22
C GLY A 150 14.68 -27.03 -5.60
N HIS A 151 14.40 -28.02 -6.45
CA HIS A 151 13.80 -27.79 -7.77
C HIS A 151 12.37 -27.23 -7.69
N VAL A 152 11.55 -27.72 -6.75
CA VAL A 152 10.21 -27.17 -6.49
C VAL A 152 10.29 -25.70 -6.07
N MET A 153 11.19 -25.36 -5.14
CA MET A 153 11.38 -23.97 -4.72
C MET A 153 11.84 -23.07 -5.87
N LEU A 154 12.79 -23.54 -6.70
CA LEU A 154 13.27 -22.78 -7.86
C LEU A 154 12.18 -22.48 -8.88
N LEU A 155 11.32 -23.47 -9.20
CA LEU A 155 10.19 -23.26 -10.09
C LEU A 155 9.19 -22.25 -9.50
N CYS A 156 8.85 -22.37 -8.22
CA CYS A 156 7.98 -21.42 -7.54
C CYS A 156 8.58 -20.00 -7.57
N MET A 157 9.87 -19.87 -7.28
CA MET A 157 10.58 -18.59 -7.32
C MET A 157 10.56 -17.99 -8.73
N LEU A 158 10.86 -18.76 -9.77
CA LEU A 158 10.84 -18.27 -11.15
C LEU A 158 9.47 -17.65 -11.49
N LEU A 159 8.39 -18.37 -11.21
CA LEU A 159 7.03 -17.90 -11.49
C LEU A 159 6.64 -16.70 -10.62
N MET A 160 6.99 -16.68 -9.33
CA MET A 160 6.69 -15.56 -8.44
C MET A 160 7.45 -14.29 -8.80
N TYR A 161 8.75 -14.38 -9.10
CA TYR A 161 9.59 -13.20 -9.37
C TYR A 161 9.29 -12.58 -10.73
N THR A 162 8.98 -13.40 -11.74
CA THR A 162 8.60 -12.92 -13.07
C THR A 162 7.32 -12.08 -13.02
N THR A 163 6.26 -12.59 -12.40
CA THR A 163 4.98 -11.86 -12.30
C THR A 163 5.01 -10.71 -11.29
N ALA A 164 5.84 -10.79 -10.24
CA ALA A 164 6.03 -9.71 -9.29
C ALA A 164 6.82 -8.51 -9.85
N HIS A 165 7.42 -8.63 -11.04
CA HIS A 165 8.09 -7.53 -11.70
C HIS A 165 7.14 -6.36 -11.92
N ALA A 166 7.60 -5.13 -11.63
CA ALA A 166 6.73 -3.95 -11.54
C ALA A 166 5.91 -3.68 -12.81
N ARG A 167 6.48 -3.91 -13.99
CA ARG A 167 5.77 -3.73 -15.27
C ARG A 167 4.65 -4.76 -15.45
N ILE A 168 4.93 -6.04 -15.15
CA ILE A 168 3.97 -7.13 -15.33
C ILE A 168 2.82 -6.98 -14.33
N ARG A 169 3.13 -6.74 -13.05
CA ARG A 169 2.12 -6.51 -12.01
C ARG A 169 1.21 -5.31 -12.30
N GLN A 170 1.73 -4.26 -12.94
CA GLN A 170 0.94 -3.09 -13.33
C GLN A 170 0.01 -3.36 -14.52
N GLN A 171 0.40 -4.28 -15.40
CA GLN A 171 -0.40 -4.69 -16.57
C GLN A 171 -1.45 -5.76 -16.21
N SER A 172 -1.07 -6.72 -15.37
CA SER A 172 -1.95 -7.79 -14.90
C SER A 172 -1.71 -8.06 -13.41
N PHE A 173 -2.54 -7.46 -12.57
CA PHE A 173 -2.46 -7.66 -11.12
C PHE A 173 -2.93 -9.05 -10.70
N GLU A 174 -3.92 -9.63 -11.38
CA GLU A 174 -4.44 -10.98 -11.09
C GLU A 174 -3.36 -12.04 -11.30
N ALA A 175 -2.62 -11.98 -12.42
CA ALA A 175 -1.52 -12.92 -12.68
C ALA A 175 -0.46 -12.88 -11.57
N PHE A 176 -0.08 -11.67 -11.13
CA PHE A 176 0.76 -11.49 -9.94
C PHE A 176 0.12 -12.13 -8.71
N TRP A 177 -1.14 -11.84 -8.40
CA TRP A 177 -1.79 -12.32 -7.20
C TRP A 177 -1.83 -13.86 -7.13
N TYR A 178 -2.27 -14.53 -8.20
CA TYR A 178 -2.39 -15.98 -8.23
C TYR A 178 -1.03 -16.68 -8.16
N THR A 179 -0.06 -16.23 -8.96
CA THR A 179 1.29 -16.84 -8.93
C THR A 179 2.03 -16.55 -7.63
N HIS A 180 1.78 -15.40 -6.97
CA HIS A 180 2.41 -15.11 -5.69
C HIS A 180 1.94 -16.06 -4.57
N HIS A 181 0.77 -16.69 -4.68
CA HIS A 181 0.32 -17.74 -3.76
C HIS A 181 1.16 -19.04 -3.84
N LEU A 182 2.03 -19.18 -4.84
CA LEU A 182 3.06 -20.22 -4.88
C LEU A 182 4.07 -20.11 -3.71
N PHE A 183 3.98 -19.06 -2.87
CA PHE A 183 4.66 -19.04 -1.58
C PHE A 183 4.27 -20.26 -0.72
N ILE A 184 3.04 -20.79 -0.82
CA ILE A 184 2.58 -21.95 -0.05
C ILE A 184 3.44 -23.20 -0.37
N PRO A 185 3.49 -23.71 -1.63
CA PRO A 185 4.36 -24.82 -1.96
C PRO A 185 5.85 -24.50 -1.77
N PHE A 186 6.28 -23.25 -1.97
CA PHE A 186 7.65 -22.82 -1.66
C PHE A 186 8.00 -23.05 -0.18
N PHE A 187 7.16 -22.60 0.77
CA PHE A 187 7.43 -22.76 2.20
C PHE A 187 7.33 -24.22 2.65
N LEU A 188 6.39 -25.01 2.11
CA LEU A 188 6.33 -26.44 2.38
C LEU A 188 7.62 -27.15 1.94
N ALA A 189 8.14 -26.80 0.76
CA ALA A 189 9.41 -27.30 0.27
C ALA A 189 10.59 -26.80 1.12
N LEU A 190 10.59 -25.54 1.56
CA LEU A 190 11.62 -24.99 2.46
C LEU A 190 11.68 -25.73 3.79
N TYR A 191 10.53 -25.93 4.45
CA TYR A 191 10.48 -26.63 5.74
C TYR A 191 10.93 -28.10 5.64
N THR A 192 10.73 -28.72 4.49
CA THR A 192 11.14 -30.11 4.23
C THR A 192 12.51 -30.22 3.57
N HIS A 193 13.15 -29.10 3.20
CA HIS A 193 14.38 -29.10 2.42
C HIS A 193 15.55 -29.77 3.13
N THR A 194 15.66 -29.57 4.45
CA THR A 194 16.75 -30.14 5.26
C THR A 194 16.38 -31.46 5.94
N VAL A 195 15.17 -31.99 5.74
CA VAL A 195 14.65 -33.19 6.42
C VAL A 195 15.41 -34.46 6.04
N GLY A 196 15.90 -34.57 4.80
CA GLY A 196 16.67 -35.73 4.33
C GLY A 196 18.08 -35.86 4.91
N CYS A 197 18.42 -35.03 5.91
CA CYS A 197 19.72 -35.00 6.56
C CYS A 197 20.91 -35.01 5.60
N PHE A 198 20.88 -34.12 4.61
CA PHE A 198 21.88 -34.12 3.54
C PHE A 198 23.28 -33.74 4.04
N VAL A 199 23.37 -32.82 4.99
CA VAL A 199 24.63 -32.44 5.66
C VAL A 199 24.74 -33.19 6.98
N ARG A 200 25.71 -34.10 7.06
CA ARG A 200 25.90 -35.09 8.13
C ARG A 200 27.33 -35.61 8.13
N ASP A 201 27.75 -36.22 9.24
CA ASP A 201 29.06 -36.85 9.43
C ASP A 201 29.09 -38.35 9.08
N THR A 202 27.94 -38.96 8.75
CA THR A 202 27.80 -40.37 8.35
C THR A 202 27.59 -40.57 6.84
N THR A 203 27.80 -41.81 6.38
CA THR A 203 27.53 -42.23 4.98
C THR A 203 26.04 -42.14 4.65
N ASP A 204 25.19 -42.72 5.51
CA ASP A 204 23.77 -42.84 5.30
C ASP A 204 22.96 -41.73 5.98
N GLY A 205 21.82 -41.41 5.38
CA GLY A 205 20.93 -40.36 5.86
C GLY A 205 19.95 -40.90 6.88
N PHE A 206 19.69 -40.10 7.90
CA PHE A 206 18.67 -40.43 8.89
C PHE A 206 17.37 -39.70 8.56
N SER A 207 16.26 -40.41 8.77
CA SER A 207 14.93 -39.80 8.81
C SER A 207 14.78 -38.97 10.08
N PRO A 208 14.02 -37.86 10.09
CA PRO A 208 13.69 -37.13 11.32
C PRO A 208 13.01 -37.99 12.39
N PHE A 209 12.38 -39.09 11.99
CA PHE A 209 11.73 -40.04 12.90
C PHE A 209 12.69 -41.09 13.46
N ALA A 210 13.97 -41.07 13.08
CA ALA A 210 14.97 -42.04 13.53
C ALA A 210 15.44 -41.80 14.98
N GLY A 211 14.98 -40.74 15.67
CA GLY A 211 15.35 -40.43 17.05
C GLY A 211 16.79 -39.92 17.18
N ASP A 212 17.51 -40.40 18.19
CA ASP A 212 18.87 -39.93 18.54
C ASP A 212 19.87 -39.92 17.37
N PRO A 213 19.90 -40.92 16.46
CA PRO A 213 20.74 -40.90 15.26
C PRO A 213 20.57 -39.64 14.41
N TYR A 214 19.32 -39.16 14.22
CA TYR A 214 19.08 -37.95 13.45
C TYR A 214 19.59 -36.70 14.18
N TRP A 215 19.28 -36.56 15.47
CA TRP A 215 19.66 -35.38 16.25
C TRP A 215 21.15 -35.29 16.52
N THR A 216 21.82 -36.44 16.55
CA THR A 216 23.26 -36.50 16.75
C THR A 216 23.97 -36.22 15.44
N HIS A 217 23.70 -36.98 14.37
CA HIS A 217 24.49 -36.99 13.13
C HIS A 217 24.04 -35.98 12.08
N CYS A 218 22.87 -35.37 12.23
CA CYS A 218 22.41 -34.35 11.31
C CYS A 218 22.95 -32.96 11.65
N ILE A 219 23.89 -32.48 10.83
CA ILE A 219 24.61 -31.22 11.04
C ILE A 219 24.15 -30.15 10.02
N GLY A 220 23.04 -30.40 9.34
CA GLY A 220 22.29 -29.38 8.64
C GLY A 220 21.88 -28.26 9.60
N TYR A 221 21.54 -27.09 9.07
CA TYR A 221 21.04 -26.00 9.94
C TYR A 221 19.70 -26.37 10.57
N LEU A 222 18.90 -27.23 9.93
CA LEU A 222 17.55 -27.59 10.40
C LEU A 222 16.65 -26.35 10.51
N GLY A 223 16.67 -25.53 9.44
CA GLY A 223 16.05 -24.20 9.38
C GLY A 223 14.58 -24.16 9.78
N TRP A 224 13.85 -25.22 9.44
CA TRP A 224 12.46 -25.42 9.80
C TRP A 224 12.15 -25.21 11.29
N ARG A 225 13.12 -25.46 12.19
CA ARG A 225 12.94 -25.27 13.64
C ARG A 225 12.63 -23.83 14.03
N TRP A 226 13.18 -22.85 13.32
CA TRP A 226 12.92 -21.42 13.56
C TRP A 226 12.00 -20.80 12.51
N GLU A 227 12.09 -21.24 11.24
CA GLU A 227 11.22 -20.75 10.17
C GLU A 227 9.73 -21.05 10.45
N LEU A 228 9.42 -22.18 11.09
CA LEU A 228 8.05 -22.52 11.49
C LEU A 228 7.46 -21.56 12.53
N TRP A 229 8.27 -20.94 13.40
CA TRP A 229 7.74 -19.94 14.34
C TRP A 229 7.18 -18.73 13.60
N THR A 230 7.92 -18.23 12.61
CA THR A 230 7.46 -17.12 11.77
C THR A 230 6.32 -17.53 10.84
N GLY A 231 6.34 -18.75 10.31
CA GLY A 231 5.24 -19.32 9.53
C GLY A 231 3.96 -19.45 10.36
N GLY A 232 4.07 -19.94 11.59
CA GLY A 232 2.98 -20.04 12.55
C GLY A 232 2.43 -18.67 12.96
N LEU A 233 3.30 -17.70 13.24
CA LEU A 233 2.90 -16.32 13.51
C LEU A 233 2.13 -15.70 12.33
N TYR A 234 2.63 -15.88 11.10
CA TYR A 234 1.93 -15.44 9.89
C TYR A 234 0.56 -16.12 9.73
N LEU A 235 0.49 -17.43 9.96
CA LEU A 235 -0.77 -18.17 9.89
C LEU A 235 -1.78 -17.68 10.93
N LEU A 236 -1.35 -17.47 12.18
CA LEU A 236 -2.19 -16.92 13.24
C LEU A 236 -2.68 -15.51 12.90
N GLU A 237 -1.81 -14.64 12.35
CA GLU A 237 -2.19 -13.30 11.88
C GLU A 237 -3.22 -13.37 10.75
N ARG A 238 -3.03 -14.29 9.80
CA ARG A 238 -3.94 -14.50 8.68
C ARG A 238 -5.30 -15.03 9.13
N LEU A 239 -5.32 -16.00 10.04
CA LEU A 239 -6.55 -16.53 10.65
C LEU A 239 -7.28 -15.44 11.45
N TYR A 240 -6.55 -14.66 12.25
CA TYR A 240 -7.13 -13.53 12.97
C TYR A 240 -7.79 -12.51 12.03
N ARG A 241 -7.14 -12.18 10.91
CA ARG A 241 -7.71 -11.29 9.90
C ARG A 241 -8.96 -11.86 9.25
N GLU A 242 -8.96 -13.14 8.91
CA GLU A 242 -10.12 -13.83 8.34
C GLU A 242 -11.32 -13.81 9.30
N VAL A 243 -11.08 -14.12 10.59
CA VAL A 243 -12.10 -14.06 11.65
C VAL A 243 -12.61 -12.63 11.83
N ARG A 244 -11.72 -11.62 11.89
CA ARG A 244 -12.09 -10.21 12.01
C ARG A 244 -12.93 -9.75 10.81
N ALA A 245 -12.57 -10.18 9.60
CA ALA A 245 -13.22 -9.73 8.38
C ALA A 245 -14.64 -10.28 8.23
N ARG A 246 -14.89 -11.48 8.78
CA ARG A 246 -16.20 -12.15 8.78
C ARG A 246 -17.13 -11.72 9.91
N ARG A 247 -16.69 -10.87 10.84
CA ARG A 247 -17.58 -10.30 11.87
C ARG A 247 -18.76 -9.59 11.22
N GLN A 248 -19.93 -9.68 11.87
CA GLN A 248 -21.20 -9.15 11.40
C GLN A 248 -21.04 -7.75 10.78
N THR A 249 -21.51 -7.64 9.54
CA THR A 249 -21.49 -6.42 8.73
C THR A 249 -22.80 -6.42 7.95
N SER A 250 -23.59 -5.35 8.08
CA SER A 250 -24.87 -5.22 7.40
C SER A 250 -24.88 -3.95 6.55
N ILE A 251 -25.24 -4.09 5.27
CA ILE A 251 -25.48 -2.95 4.40
C ILE A 251 -26.72 -2.22 4.92
N THR A 252 -26.59 -0.92 5.18
CA THR A 252 -27.70 -0.07 5.62
C THR A 252 -28.33 0.66 4.45
N ARG A 253 -27.51 1.10 3.49
CA ARG A 253 -27.97 1.89 2.34
C ARG A 253 -27.00 1.74 1.17
N VAL A 254 -27.54 1.74 -0.05
CA VAL A 254 -26.76 1.81 -1.29
C VAL A 254 -27.28 2.99 -2.10
N VAL A 255 -26.37 3.85 -2.55
CA VAL A 255 -26.71 5.02 -3.37
C VAL A 255 -25.93 4.94 -4.67
N ARG A 256 -26.64 4.95 -5.80
CA ARG A 256 -26.07 5.12 -7.13
C ARG A 256 -25.83 6.61 -7.35
N HIS A 257 -24.59 6.93 -7.66
CA HIS A 257 -24.13 8.27 -8.01
C HIS A 257 -23.87 8.33 -9.53
N PRO A 258 -23.86 9.54 -10.11
CA PRO A 258 -23.39 9.76 -11.47
C PRO A 258 -21.98 9.19 -11.72
N TYR A 259 -21.61 8.99 -12.99
CA TYR A 259 -20.28 8.49 -13.41
C TYR A 259 -19.91 7.08 -12.92
N ASP A 260 -20.92 6.21 -12.85
CA ASP A 260 -20.77 4.81 -12.44
C ASP A 260 -20.11 4.66 -11.06
N VAL A 261 -20.49 5.53 -10.12
CA VAL A 261 -20.05 5.46 -8.73
C VAL A 261 -21.18 4.89 -7.88
N VAL A 262 -20.84 3.95 -7.00
CA VAL A 262 -21.77 3.38 -6.03
C VAL A 262 -21.25 3.69 -4.63
N GLU A 263 -22.09 4.31 -3.82
CA GLU A 263 -21.85 4.47 -2.39
C GLU A 263 -22.50 3.31 -1.65
N ILE A 264 -21.71 2.61 -0.85
CA ILE A 264 -22.19 1.52 0.01
C ILE A 264 -22.01 1.96 1.45
N GLN A 265 -23.12 2.19 2.15
CA GLN A 265 -23.16 2.45 3.59
C GLN A 265 -23.45 1.16 4.34
N PHE A 266 -22.68 0.89 5.38
CA PHE A 266 -22.82 -0.32 6.18
C PHE A 266 -22.49 -0.07 7.65
N ASN A 267 -23.05 -0.91 8.51
CA ASN A 267 -22.72 -0.94 9.92
C ASN A 267 -21.76 -2.10 10.21
N LYS A 268 -20.67 -1.81 10.92
CA LYS A 268 -19.73 -2.80 11.45
C LYS A 268 -19.24 -2.36 12.83
N PRO A 269 -19.91 -2.77 13.93
CA PRO A 269 -19.57 -2.31 15.28
C PRO A 269 -18.12 -2.61 15.71
N SER A 270 -17.53 -3.65 15.15
CA SER A 270 -16.13 -4.03 15.40
C SER A 270 -15.08 -3.13 14.73
N LEU A 271 -15.48 -2.25 13.81
CA LEU A 271 -14.57 -1.42 13.03
C LEU A 271 -14.47 -0.02 13.64
N LYS A 272 -13.34 0.25 14.31
CA LYS A 272 -12.97 1.61 14.76
C LYS A 272 -11.88 2.14 13.85
N TYR A 273 -12.12 3.27 13.20
CA TYR A 273 -11.24 3.86 12.19
C TYR A 273 -11.02 5.36 12.41
N LYS A 274 -10.02 5.90 11.74
CA LYS A 274 -9.74 7.35 11.65
C LYS A 274 -10.03 7.85 10.24
N ALA A 275 -10.28 9.15 10.10
CA ALA A 275 -10.53 9.75 8.80
C ALA A 275 -9.34 9.56 7.84
N GLY A 276 -9.64 9.30 6.57
CA GLY A 276 -8.64 9.03 5.54
C GLY A 276 -8.09 7.59 5.53
N GLN A 277 -8.45 6.74 6.50
CA GLN A 277 -8.11 5.32 6.46
C GLN A 277 -8.88 4.57 5.37
N TRP A 278 -8.40 3.38 5.05
CA TRP A 278 -8.95 2.54 3.99
C TRP A 278 -9.11 1.09 4.49
N LEU A 279 -9.85 0.27 3.75
CA LEU A 279 -10.15 -1.11 4.08
C LEU A 279 -10.11 -1.99 2.84
N PHE A 280 -10.02 -3.31 3.03
CA PHE A 280 -10.33 -4.27 1.97
C PHE A 280 -11.77 -4.73 2.09
N LEU A 281 -12.46 -4.71 0.96
CA LEU A 281 -13.81 -5.20 0.81
C LEU A 281 -13.80 -6.48 -0.02
N GLN A 282 -14.52 -7.49 0.46
CA GLN A 282 -14.82 -8.71 -0.26
C GLN A 282 -16.33 -8.95 -0.24
N VAL A 283 -16.86 -9.34 -1.40
CA VAL A 283 -18.27 -9.72 -1.56
C VAL A 283 -18.32 -11.18 -2.03
N PRO A 284 -18.65 -12.14 -1.14
CA PRO A 284 -18.57 -13.56 -1.46
C PRO A 284 -19.46 -14.04 -2.62
N SER A 285 -20.54 -13.32 -2.93
CA SER A 285 -21.39 -13.59 -4.11
C SER A 285 -20.73 -13.21 -5.43
N VAL A 286 -19.81 -12.24 -5.42
CA VAL A 286 -19.01 -11.83 -6.58
C VAL A 286 -17.75 -12.69 -6.69
N SER A 287 -16.96 -12.75 -5.59
CA SER A 287 -15.75 -13.56 -5.52
C SER A 287 -15.39 -13.88 -4.08
N ARG A 288 -15.09 -15.16 -3.82
CA ARG A 288 -14.66 -15.64 -2.49
C ARG A 288 -13.19 -15.39 -2.18
N TYR A 289 -12.41 -14.99 -3.19
CA TYR A 289 -10.94 -14.90 -3.08
C TYR A 289 -10.41 -13.49 -3.30
N GLN A 290 -11.14 -12.66 -4.07
CA GLN A 290 -10.72 -11.29 -4.33
C GLN A 290 -11.04 -10.37 -3.14
N TRP A 291 -10.10 -9.48 -2.86
CA TRP A 291 -10.19 -8.44 -1.84
C TRP A 291 -9.71 -7.15 -2.48
N HIS A 292 -10.57 -6.14 -2.52
CA HIS A 292 -10.26 -4.86 -3.17
C HIS A 292 -10.13 -3.73 -2.16
N PRO A 293 -9.09 -2.88 -2.27
CA PRO A 293 -8.89 -1.77 -1.37
C PRO A 293 -9.84 -0.61 -1.70
N PHE A 294 -10.50 -0.04 -0.69
CA PHE A 294 -11.29 1.18 -0.84
C PHE A 294 -11.07 2.10 0.35
N THR A 295 -11.01 3.40 0.05
CA THR A 295 -10.93 4.46 1.06
C THR A 295 -12.28 4.58 1.79
N ILE A 296 -12.23 4.74 3.11
CA ILE A 296 -13.43 5.03 3.89
C ILE A 296 -13.80 6.49 3.68
N THR A 297 -14.99 6.72 3.13
CA THR A 297 -15.47 8.07 2.76
C THR A 297 -16.28 8.73 3.87
N SER A 298 -16.84 7.95 4.78
CA SER A 298 -17.53 8.44 5.97
C SER A 298 -16.56 9.01 7.00
N CYS A 299 -17.07 9.93 7.81
CA CYS A 299 -16.37 10.47 8.98
C CYS A 299 -16.47 9.49 10.16
N PRO A 300 -15.46 9.36 11.03
CA PRO A 300 -15.57 8.54 12.25
C PRO A 300 -16.73 8.92 13.20
N PHE A 301 -17.28 10.11 13.06
CA PHE A 301 -18.46 10.59 13.80
C PHE A 301 -19.80 10.21 13.14
N ASP A 302 -19.79 9.73 11.89
CA ASP A 302 -21.00 9.30 11.19
C ASP A 302 -21.54 8.00 11.83
N PRO A 303 -22.87 7.78 11.85
CA PRO A 303 -23.48 6.58 12.44
C PRO A 303 -23.29 5.32 11.57
N TYR A 304 -22.66 5.45 10.40
CA TYR A 304 -22.38 4.37 9.46
C TYR A 304 -20.95 4.49 8.92
N VAL A 305 -20.50 3.42 8.26
CA VAL A 305 -19.26 3.40 7.48
C VAL A 305 -19.64 3.42 6.01
N SER A 306 -19.05 4.30 5.21
CA SER A 306 -19.30 4.34 3.76
C SER A 306 -18.03 4.19 2.94
N VAL A 307 -18.19 3.58 1.77
CA VAL A 307 -17.18 3.52 0.71
C VAL A 307 -17.81 3.92 -0.61
N HIS A 308 -17.07 4.65 -1.45
CA HIS A 308 -17.46 4.99 -2.82
C HIS A 308 -16.65 4.17 -3.81
N VAL A 309 -17.33 3.40 -4.65
CA VAL A 309 -16.72 2.48 -5.61
C VAL A 309 -17.06 2.92 -7.03
N ARG A 310 -16.03 3.26 -7.81
CA ARG A 310 -16.18 3.52 -9.25
C ARG A 310 -16.13 2.20 -10.02
N GLN A 311 -17.11 1.96 -10.91
CA GLN A 311 -17.28 0.71 -11.64
C GLN A 311 -16.39 0.61 -12.90
N VAL A 312 -15.07 0.55 -12.71
CA VAL A 312 -14.08 0.60 -13.82
C VAL A 312 -13.58 -0.76 -14.31
N GLY A 313 -13.64 -1.79 -13.49
CA GLY A 313 -13.15 -3.15 -13.81
C GLY A 313 -14.15 -4.23 -13.43
N ASP A 314 -13.80 -5.48 -13.74
CA ASP A 314 -14.69 -6.65 -13.65
C ASP A 314 -15.29 -6.81 -12.25
N PHE A 315 -14.46 -6.81 -11.20
CA PHE A 315 -14.94 -6.89 -9.82
C PHE A 315 -15.86 -5.72 -9.44
N THR A 316 -15.48 -4.49 -9.79
CA THR A 316 -16.25 -3.30 -9.38
C THR A 316 -17.59 -3.18 -10.11
N ARG A 317 -17.67 -3.65 -11.36
CA ARG A 317 -18.93 -3.73 -12.11
C ARG A 317 -19.84 -4.83 -11.56
N ALA A 318 -19.28 -6.02 -11.32
CA ALA A 318 -20.02 -7.12 -10.68
C ALA A 318 -20.48 -6.76 -9.25
N LEU A 319 -19.71 -5.96 -8.52
CA LEU A 319 -20.14 -5.38 -7.24
C LEU A 319 -21.32 -4.44 -7.42
N GLY A 320 -21.26 -3.54 -8.39
CA GLY A 320 -22.39 -2.68 -8.77
C GLY A 320 -23.64 -3.50 -9.03
N ASP A 321 -23.54 -4.50 -9.93
CA ASP A 321 -24.64 -5.38 -10.29
C ASP A 321 -25.20 -6.15 -9.08
N ALA A 322 -24.33 -6.67 -8.21
CA ALA A 322 -24.72 -7.40 -7.00
C ALA A 322 -25.38 -6.52 -5.94
N THR A 323 -25.12 -5.22 -5.96
CA THR A 323 -25.77 -4.24 -5.06
C THR A 323 -26.97 -3.55 -5.70
N GLY A 324 -27.34 -3.92 -6.93
CA GLY A 324 -28.45 -3.32 -7.68
C GLY A 324 -28.14 -1.96 -8.30
N ALA A 325 -26.91 -1.47 -8.18
CA ALA A 325 -26.46 -0.17 -8.70
C ALA A 325 -25.62 -0.29 -9.99
N GLY A 326 -25.61 -1.48 -10.60
CA GLY A 326 -24.78 -1.80 -11.75
C GLY A 326 -25.44 -1.50 -13.08
N GLY A 327 -24.68 -1.74 -14.16
CA GLY A 327 -25.16 -1.56 -15.52
C GLY A 327 -26.26 -2.56 -15.90
N ALA A 328 -26.30 -3.73 -15.26
CA ALA A 328 -27.36 -4.71 -15.48
C ALA A 328 -28.75 -4.18 -15.09
N GLN A 329 -28.80 -3.25 -14.13
CA GLN A 329 -30.02 -2.60 -13.66
C GLN A 329 -30.31 -1.28 -14.38
N ALA A 330 -29.61 -0.94 -15.47
CA ALA A 330 -29.80 0.32 -16.19
C ALA A 330 -31.28 0.59 -16.53
N LYS A 331 -32.03 -0.46 -16.92
CA LYS A 331 -33.46 -0.37 -17.21
C LYS A 331 -34.34 0.08 -16.04
N LEU A 332 -33.93 -0.20 -14.79
CA LEU A 332 -34.64 0.27 -13.59
C LEU A 332 -34.50 1.79 -13.42
N TYR A 333 -33.49 2.38 -14.06
CA TYR A 333 -33.20 3.80 -14.03
C TYR A 333 -33.57 4.51 -15.35
N ASP A 334 -34.18 3.81 -16.31
CA ASP A 334 -34.65 4.42 -17.55
C ASP A 334 -35.76 5.44 -17.23
N GLY A 335 -35.55 6.70 -17.62
CA GLY A 335 -36.45 7.82 -17.33
C GLY A 335 -36.10 8.63 -16.08
N PHE A 336 -35.11 8.21 -15.30
CA PHE A 336 -34.53 9.04 -14.23
C PHE A 336 -33.44 9.96 -14.80
N ASP A 337 -33.21 11.10 -14.15
CA ASP A 337 -32.13 12.02 -14.51
C ASP A 337 -30.77 11.29 -14.45
N PRO A 338 -30.01 11.19 -15.57
CA PRO A 338 -28.71 10.54 -15.57
C PRO A 338 -27.72 11.13 -14.57
N MET A 339 -27.88 12.40 -14.19
CA MET A 339 -27.04 13.14 -13.24
C MET A 339 -27.60 13.10 -11.80
N GLY A 340 -28.71 12.39 -11.55
CA GLY A 340 -29.28 12.26 -10.21
C GLY A 340 -28.58 11.22 -9.33
N MET A 341 -28.73 11.39 -8.01
CA MET A 341 -28.38 10.38 -7.00
C MET A 341 -29.61 9.55 -6.64
N TYR A 342 -29.50 8.23 -6.71
CA TYR A 342 -30.61 7.32 -6.50
C TYR A 342 -30.30 6.29 -5.42
N GLU A 343 -31.14 6.23 -4.39
CA GLU A 343 -31.09 5.13 -3.45
C GLU A 343 -31.60 3.85 -4.12
N VAL A 344 -30.84 2.77 -3.99
CA VAL A 344 -31.25 1.46 -4.50
C VAL A 344 -32.30 0.89 -3.56
N ALA A 345 -33.54 0.83 -4.04
CA ALA A 345 -34.61 0.13 -3.35
C ALA A 345 -34.48 -1.38 -3.60
N LEU A 346 -34.46 -2.18 -2.54
CA LEU A 346 -34.58 -3.63 -2.65
C LEU A 346 -35.99 -3.98 -3.13
N GLN A 347 -36.10 -4.79 -4.18
CA GLN A 347 -37.40 -5.36 -4.55
C GLN A 347 -37.80 -6.44 -3.54
N ASN A 348 -39.10 -6.74 -3.43
CA ASN A 348 -39.62 -7.76 -2.51
C ASN A 348 -38.94 -9.12 -2.76
N GLY A 349 -38.17 -9.59 -1.78
CA GLY A 349 -37.46 -10.88 -1.82
C GLY A 349 -35.97 -10.79 -2.19
N GLU A 350 -35.48 -9.64 -2.66
CA GLU A 350 -34.05 -9.41 -2.89
C GLU A 350 -33.32 -9.13 -1.57
N GLN A 351 -32.17 -9.77 -1.39
CA GLN A 351 -31.31 -9.55 -0.23
C GLN A 351 -30.01 -8.88 -0.66
N MET A 352 -29.59 -7.87 0.11
CA MET A 352 -28.29 -7.25 -0.07
C MET A 352 -27.17 -8.29 0.07
N PRO A 353 -26.12 -8.22 -0.76
CA PRO A 353 -25.02 -9.17 -0.68
C PRO A 353 -24.26 -9.01 0.64
N SER A 354 -23.80 -10.13 1.20
CA SER A 354 -22.97 -10.09 2.41
C SER A 354 -21.64 -9.39 2.15
N LEU A 355 -21.21 -8.51 3.06
CA LEU A 355 -19.90 -7.86 2.99
C LEU A 355 -18.93 -8.47 4.01
N ARG A 356 -17.68 -8.66 3.58
CA ARG A 356 -16.54 -8.94 4.46
C ARG A 356 -15.55 -7.79 4.39
N ILE A 357 -15.13 -7.32 5.56
CA ILE A 357 -14.35 -6.08 5.69
C ILE A 357 -13.08 -6.35 6.49
N ASP A 358 -11.92 -6.30 5.85
CA ASP A 358 -10.62 -6.36 6.51
C ASP A 358 -10.02 -4.96 6.62
N GLY A 359 -9.85 -4.46 7.85
CA GLY A 359 -9.37 -3.10 8.11
C GLY A 359 -9.61 -2.64 9.55
N PRO A 360 -9.35 -1.35 9.84
CA PRO A 360 -8.87 -0.34 8.91
C PRO A 360 -7.33 -0.37 8.77
N TYR A 361 -6.86 0.15 7.66
CA TYR A 361 -5.45 0.34 7.33
C TYR A 361 -5.11 1.82 7.30
N GLY A 362 -3.92 2.15 7.81
CA GLY A 362 -3.50 3.53 7.92
C GLY A 362 -3.14 4.17 6.58
N ALA A 363 -3.28 5.48 6.51
CA ALA A 363 -2.94 6.31 5.36
C ALA A 363 -2.11 7.52 5.82
N PRO A 364 -1.15 8.02 5.01
CA PRO A 364 -0.45 9.27 5.29
C PRO A 364 -1.38 10.45 5.61
N ALA A 365 -2.57 10.46 5.02
CA ALA A 365 -3.59 11.46 5.26
C ALA A 365 -4.05 11.62 6.73
N GLU A 366 -3.76 10.64 7.61
CA GLU A 366 -4.01 10.78 9.05
C GLU A 366 -3.19 11.91 9.69
N ASP A 367 -2.03 12.23 9.13
CA ASP A 367 -1.08 13.19 9.68
C ASP A 367 -1.44 14.66 9.32
N VAL A 368 -2.60 14.90 8.69
CA VAL A 368 -3.07 16.24 8.27
C VAL A 368 -3.06 17.23 9.43
N PHE A 369 -3.43 16.78 10.64
CA PHE A 369 -3.46 17.62 11.85
C PHE A 369 -2.08 17.95 12.41
N GLU A 370 -1.01 17.31 11.93
CA GLU A 370 0.37 17.58 12.33
C GLU A 370 1.01 18.73 11.55
N ASN A 371 0.33 19.31 10.55
CA ASN A 371 0.83 20.44 9.76
C ASN A 371 0.05 21.72 10.07
N GLU A 372 0.68 22.87 9.83
CA GLU A 372 0.05 24.19 10.02
C GLU A 372 -0.91 24.52 8.88
N ILE A 373 -0.51 24.12 7.67
CA ILE A 373 -1.31 24.23 6.45
C ILE A 373 -1.40 22.84 5.83
N ALA A 374 -2.60 22.42 5.46
CA ALA A 374 -2.82 21.19 4.69
C ALA A 374 -3.30 21.52 3.28
N VAL A 375 -2.61 21.01 2.26
CA VAL A 375 -3.05 21.08 0.86
C VAL A 375 -3.52 19.69 0.45
N LEU A 376 -4.83 19.53 0.27
CA LEU A 376 -5.48 18.27 -0.08
C LEU A 376 -5.79 18.26 -1.58
N ILE A 377 -5.12 17.40 -2.35
CA ILE A 377 -5.21 17.38 -3.81
C ILE A 377 -5.82 16.06 -4.26
N GLY A 378 -7.01 16.11 -4.85
CA GLY A 378 -7.71 14.95 -5.41
C GLY A 378 -7.85 15.04 -6.92
N THR A 379 -7.67 13.91 -7.61
CA THR A 379 -8.00 13.82 -9.04
C THR A 379 -9.08 12.78 -9.31
N GLY A 380 -10.20 13.16 -9.94
CA GLY A 380 -11.35 12.27 -10.16
C GLY A 380 -11.83 11.62 -8.85
N ILE A 381 -11.99 10.28 -8.83
CA ILE A 381 -12.40 9.52 -7.62
C ILE A 381 -11.36 9.60 -6.48
N GLY A 382 -10.14 10.05 -6.75
CA GLY A 382 -9.11 10.31 -5.73
C GLY A 382 -9.48 11.41 -4.74
N VAL A 383 -10.64 12.04 -4.87
CA VAL A 383 -11.19 12.96 -3.86
C VAL A 383 -11.76 12.25 -2.62
N THR A 384 -12.08 10.96 -2.72
CA THR A 384 -12.69 10.15 -1.65
C THR A 384 -12.01 10.23 -0.26
N PRO A 385 -10.68 10.20 -0.08
CA PRO A 385 -10.07 10.39 1.24
C PRO A 385 -10.38 11.78 1.84
N TRP A 386 -10.50 12.80 0.98
CA TRP A 386 -10.74 14.18 1.42
C TRP A 386 -12.16 14.37 1.93
N ALA A 387 -13.13 13.58 1.45
CA ALA A 387 -14.49 13.52 2.02
C ALA A 387 -14.49 13.27 3.52
N SER A 388 -13.87 12.18 3.92
CA SER A 388 -13.79 11.76 5.33
C SER A 388 -13.01 12.78 6.15
N ILE A 389 -11.90 13.30 5.61
CA ILE A 389 -11.02 14.23 6.32
C ILE A 389 -11.66 15.60 6.52
N LEU A 390 -12.28 16.18 5.48
CA LEU A 390 -12.92 17.48 5.58
C LEU A 390 -14.08 17.45 6.58
N LYS A 391 -14.94 16.43 6.55
CA LYS A 391 -15.98 16.20 7.56
C LYS A 391 -15.39 16.07 8.97
N ASN A 392 -14.30 15.30 9.11
CA ASN A 392 -13.65 15.09 10.40
C ASN A 392 -13.01 16.36 10.96
N ILE A 393 -12.34 17.15 10.12
CA ILE A 393 -11.78 18.44 10.51
C ILE A 393 -12.90 19.35 11.04
N TRP A 394 -14.04 19.38 10.35
CA TRP A 394 -15.20 20.15 10.79
C TRP A 394 -15.69 19.74 12.18
N HIS A 395 -15.97 18.44 12.39
CA HIS A 395 -16.42 17.93 13.69
C HIS A 395 -15.41 18.24 14.82
N LEU A 396 -14.11 18.06 14.56
CA LEU A 396 -13.09 18.31 15.56
C LEU A 396 -12.96 19.80 15.91
N ARG A 397 -13.17 20.71 14.96
CA ARG A 397 -13.14 22.16 15.23
C ARG A 397 -14.32 22.62 16.07
N ASN A 398 -15.48 22.00 15.90
CA ASN A 398 -16.67 22.28 16.71
C ASN A 398 -16.68 21.53 18.05
N SER A 399 -15.67 20.69 18.30
CA SER A 399 -15.52 19.99 19.57
C SER A 399 -14.96 20.94 20.67
N PRO A 400 -15.17 20.64 21.97
CA PRO A 400 -14.69 21.50 23.06
C PRO A 400 -13.17 21.73 23.08
N ASN A 401 -12.38 20.79 22.53
CA ASN A 401 -10.92 20.83 22.50
C ASN A 401 -10.41 20.69 21.05
N PRO A 402 -10.55 21.73 20.23
CA PRO A 402 -10.20 21.65 18.82
C PRO A 402 -8.68 21.57 18.62
N PRO A 403 -8.18 20.81 17.61
CA PRO A 403 -6.78 20.82 17.24
C PRO A 403 -6.35 22.24 16.83
N THR A 404 -5.32 22.78 17.47
CA THR A 404 -4.87 24.17 17.25
C THR A 404 -3.77 24.31 16.20
N ARG A 405 -3.06 23.20 15.90
CA ARG A 405 -1.92 23.22 14.99
C ARG A 405 -2.32 23.45 13.54
N LEU A 406 -3.38 22.79 13.06
CA LEU A 406 -3.90 22.99 11.70
C LEU A 406 -4.69 24.29 11.64
N ARG A 407 -4.17 25.26 10.89
CA ARG A 407 -4.71 26.62 10.83
C ARG A 407 -5.45 26.90 9.54
N ARG A 408 -5.12 26.19 8.45
CA ARG A 408 -5.70 26.40 7.13
C ARG A 408 -5.65 25.15 6.27
N VAL A 409 -6.66 24.95 5.44
CA VAL A 409 -6.82 23.84 4.50
C VAL A 409 -7.08 24.40 3.11
N GLU A 410 -6.25 24.00 2.15
CA GLU A 410 -6.45 24.27 0.72
C GLU A 410 -6.87 22.96 0.06
N PHE A 411 -8.12 22.88 -0.38
CA PHE A 411 -8.64 21.71 -1.06
C PHE A 411 -8.63 21.97 -2.57
N ILE A 412 -7.84 21.19 -3.32
CA ILE A 412 -7.69 21.30 -4.77
C ILE A 412 -8.27 20.04 -5.41
N TRP A 413 -9.35 20.21 -6.16
CA TRP A 413 -9.97 19.12 -6.90
C TRP A 413 -9.79 19.30 -8.40
N VAL A 414 -9.09 18.35 -9.01
CA VAL A 414 -8.89 18.31 -10.46
C VAL A 414 -9.78 17.22 -11.05
N ALA A 415 -10.77 17.63 -11.84
CA ALA A 415 -11.62 16.71 -12.57
C ALA A 415 -11.41 16.85 -14.07
N LYS A 416 -11.69 15.77 -14.80
CA LYS A 416 -11.75 15.81 -16.25
C LYS A 416 -13.12 16.32 -16.67
N ASP A 417 -14.17 15.70 -16.16
CA ASP A 417 -15.55 15.90 -16.60
C ASP A 417 -16.36 16.62 -15.52
N THR A 418 -17.38 17.38 -15.91
CA THR A 418 -18.16 18.27 -15.03
C THR A 418 -18.97 17.52 -13.97
N GLY A 419 -19.69 16.45 -14.30
CA GLY A 419 -20.50 15.76 -13.29
C GLY A 419 -19.69 14.85 -12.35
N SER A 420 -18.35 14.84 -12.45
CA SER A 420 -17.52 14.36 -11.34
C SER A 420 -17.70 15.22 -10.08
N PHE A 421 -18.11 16.48 -10.24
CA PHE A 421 -18.27 17.44 -9.14
C PHE A 421 -19.56 17.24 -8.33
N GLU A 422 -20.60 16.65 -8.91
CA GLU A 422 -21.97 16.62 -8.34
C GLU A 422 -22.08 15.82 -7.04
N TRP A 423 -21.54 14.59 -6.99
CA TRP A 423 -21.70 13.73 -5.79
C TRP A 423 -21.04 14.28 -4.52
N PHE A 424 -20.12 15.24 -4.67
CA PHE A 424 -19.39 15.87 -3.57
C PHE A 424 -19.78 17.33 -3.34
N GLN A 425 -20.61 17.89 -4.23
CA GLN A 425 -21.00 19.30 -4.26
C GLN A 425 -21.75 19.73 -3.00
N THR A 426 -22.78 18.99 -2.58
CA THR A 426 -23.59 19.33 -1.39
C THR A 426 -22.73 19.44 -0.14
N LEU A 427 -21.75 18.53 0.01
CA LEU A 427 -20.83 18.59 1.13
C LEU A 427 -19.88 19.79 1.02
N LEU A 428 -19.30 20.03 -0.16
CA LEU A 428 -18.37 21.14 -0.37
C LEU A 428 -19.04 22.50 -0.15
N SER A 429 -20.24 22.69 -0.67
CA SER A 429 -21.04 23.91 -0.49
C SER A 429 -21.29 24.19 1.00
N SER A 430 -21.75 23.17 1.74
CA SER A 430 -21.97 23.29 3.18
C SER A 430 -20.69 23.63 3.96
N LEU A 431 -19.55 23.05 3.58
CA LEU A 431 -18.26 23.33 4.22
C LEU A 431 -17.72 24.72 3.88
N GLU A 432 -17.95 25.21 2.66
CA GLU A 432 -17.52 26.52 2.19
C GLU A 432 -18.27 27.64 2.93
N ASP A 433 -19.60 27.55 2.98
CA ASP A 433 -20.44 28.56 3.65
C ASP A 433 -20.08 28.69 5.13
N GLN A 434 -19.89 27.57 5.82
CA GLN A 434 -19.53 27.57 7.24
C GLN A 434 -18.10 28.08 7.50
N SER A 435 -17.15 27.76 6.62
CA SER A 435 -15.78 28.30 6.69
C SER A 435 -15.79 29.84 6.60
N ARG A 436 -16.65 30.36 5.72
CA ARG A 436 -16.81 31.79 5.49
C ARG A 436 -17.52 32.49 6.65
N GLU A 437 -18.59 31.91 7.17
CA GLU A 437 -19.27 32.42 8.37
C GLU A 437 -18.31 32.52 9.55
N ALA A 438 -17.51 31.48 9.78
CA ALA A 438 -16.50 31.48 10.84
C ALA A 438 -15.42 32.58 10.65
N ALA A 439 -15.06 32.90 9.41
CA ALA A 439 -14.12 33.98 9.09
C ALA A 439 -14.73 35.38 9.24
N ARG A 440 -16.06 35.51 9.24
CA ARG A 440 -16.77 36.79 9.41
C ARG A 440 -17.08 37.13 10.86
N MET A 441 -16.94 36.17 11.77
CA MET A 441 -17.20 36.38 13.19
C MET A 441 -16.26 37.45 13.79
N PRO A 442 -16.78 38.42 14.57
CA PRO A 442 -15.98 39.44 15.24
C PRO A 442 -14.91 38.81 16.14
N GLY A 443 -13.65 39.22 16.01
CA GLY A 443 -12.51 38.66 16.74
C GLY A 443 -11.84 37.46 16.07
N SER A 444 -12.36 36.97 14.93
CA SER A 444 -11.64 36.01 14.09
C SER A 444 -10.54 36.69 13.28
N SER A 445 -9.58 35.91 12.76
CA SER A 445 -8.48 36.43 11.94
C SER A 445 -8.89 36.97 10.57
N GLY A 446 -10.18 36.89 10.19
CA GLY A 446 -10.68 37.23 8.86
C GLY A 446 -10.29 36.24 7.75
N VAL A 447 -9.49 35.23 8.07
CA VAL A 447 -8.99 34.22 7.12
C VAL A 447 -9.91 33.00 7.14
N GLU A 448 -10.39 32.61 5.96
CA GLU A 448 -11.13 31.37 5.75
C GLU A 448 -10.27 30.15 6.08
N PHE A 449 -10.83 29.24 6.88
CA PHE A 449 -10.12 28.05 7.31
C PHE A 449 -9.98 27.03 6.17
N LEU A 450 -11.04 26.81 5.42
CA LEU A 450 -11.08 25.96 4.23
C LEU A 450 -11.25 26.85 3.00
N LYS A 451 -10.39 26.63 2.00
CA LYS A 451 -10.53 27.22 0.67
C LYS A 451 -10.54 26.13 -0.39
N ILE A 452 -11.50 26.19 -1.31
CA ILE A 452 -11.74 25.18 -2.34
C ILE A 452 -11.26 25.71 -3.70
N HIS A 453 -10.58 24.87 -4.47
CA HIS A 453 -10.16 25.16 -5.84
C HIS A 453 -10.57 24.01 -6.74
N THR A 454 -11.50 24.25 -7.64
CA THR A 454 -11.94 23.29 -8.64
C THR A 454 -11.23 23.57 -9.97
N TYR A 455 -10.72 22.52 -10.61
CA TYR A 455 -10.06 22.58 -11.91
C TYR A 455 -10.72 21.61 -12.88
N LEU A 456 -11.26 22.12 -13.99
CA LEU A 456 -11.80 21.33 -15.08
C LEU A 456 -10.78 21.21 -16.21
N THR A 457 -10.36 19.98 -16.52
CA THR A 457 -9.28 19.72 -17.48
C THR A 457 -9.74 19.24 -18.86
N GLN A 458 -11.03 18.94 -19.03
CA GLN A 458 -11.59 18.63 -20.35
C GLN A 458 -11.54 19.86 -21.27
N LYS A 459 -11.34 19.60 -22.57
CA LYS A 459 -11.52 20.60 -23.60
C LYS A 459 -13.03 20.83 -23.78
N LEU A 460 -13.48 22.03 -23.46
CA LEU A 460 -14.85 22.46 -23.71
C LEU A 460 -15.02 22.83 -25.18
N ASP A 461 -16.18 22.51 -25.74
CA ASP A 461 -16.68 23.08 -26.98
C ASP A 461 -17.03 24.57 -26.78
N MET A 462 -17.10 25.31 -27.89
CA MET A 462 -17.31 26.77 -27.83
C MET A 462 -18.66 27.14 -27.22
N ASP A 463 -19.70 26.36 -27.51
CA ASP A 463 -21.06 26.63 -27.04
C ASP A 463 -21.15 26.43 -25.52
N THR A 464 -20.64 25.32 -24.99
CA THR A 464 -20.58 25.10 -23.54
C THR A 464 -19.72 26.16 -22.85
N ALA A 465 -18.57 26.53 -23.41
CA ALA A 465 -17.72 27.57 -22.83
C ALA A 465 -18.43 28.93 -22.81
N GLN A 466 -19.14 29.29 -23.87
CA GLN A 466 -19.89 30.54 -23.94
C GLN A 466 -21.05 30.55 -22.93
N ASN A 467 -21.78 29.44 -22.79
CA ASN A 467 -22.83 29.29 -21.78
C ASN A 467 -22.30 29.45 -20.35
N ILE A 468 -21.15 28.85 -20.03
CA ILE A 468 -20.51 29.01 -18.72
C ILE A 468 -20.13 30.46 -18.48
N VAL A 469 -19.50 31.12 -19.46
CA VAL A 469 -19.08 32.52 -19.32
C VAL A 469 -20.29 33.42 -19.10
N LEU A 470 -21.33 33.28 -19.92
CA LEU A 470 -22.57 34.07 -19.80
C LEU A 470 -23.21 33.91 -18.42
N ASN A 471 -23.32 32.68 -17.91
CA ASN A 471 -23.89 32.40 -16.59
C ASN A 471 -22.96 32.76 -15.42
N SER A 472 -21.67 33.01 -15.69
CA SER A 472 -20.69 33.41 -14.65
C SER A 472 -20.63 34.92 -14.40
N VAL A 473 -21.11 35.74 -15.33
CA VAL A 473 -21.09 37.21 -15.22
C VAL A 473 -22.22 37.65 -14.30
N GLY A 474 -21.88 38.27 -13.18
CA GLY A 474 -22.85 38.73 -12.17
C GLY A 474 -23.36 37.65 -11.20
N ALA A 475 -23.08 36.37 -11.45
CA ALA A 475 -23.41 35.30 -10.52
C ALA A 475 -22.46 35.26 -9.30
N GLN A 476 -23.05 35.07 -8.11
CA GLN A 476 -22.29 34.86 -6.87
C GLN A 476 -21.72 33.45 -6.75
N MET A 477 -22.38 32.48 -7.38
CA MET A 477 -21.99 31.07 -7.38
C MET A 477 -21.46 30.68 -8.75
N ASP A 478 -20.56 29.70 -8.77
CA ASP A 478 -20.04 29.06 -9.97
C ASP A 478 -21.16 28.26 -10.67
N PRO A 479 -21.39 28.46 -11.98
CA PRO A 479 -22.51 27.82 -12.67
C PRO A 479 -22.33 26.30 -12.88
N LEU A 480 -21.13 25.76 -12.66
CA LEU A 480 -20.85 24.33 -12.83
C LEU A 480 -20.91 23.56 -11.52
N THR A 481 -20.43 24.18 -10.44
CA THR A 481 -20.26 23.51 -9.15
C THR A 481 -21.16 24.05 -8.07
N GLU A 482 -21.87 25.16 -8.33
CA GLU A 482 -22.64 25.92 -7.34
C GLU A 482 -21.84 26.20 -6.06
N LEU A 483 -20.52 26.34 -6.19
CA LEU A 483 -19.62 26.79 -5.13
C LEU A 483 -19.40 28.28 -5.30
N GLN A 484 -19.09 28.99 -4.22
CA GLN A 484 -18.66 30.39 -4.32
C GLN A 484 -17.28 30.49 -4.97
N SER A 485 -16.44 29.49 -4.73
CA SER A 485 -15.16 29.31 -5.41
C SER A 485 -15.37 28.95 -6.88
N ARG A 486 -14.91 29.83 -7.78
CA ARG A 486 -15.04 29.64 -9.23
C ARG A 486 -14.15 28.53 -9.77
N THR A 487 -14.68 27.78 -10.72
CA THR A 487 -13.96 26.72 -11.41
C THR A 487 -12.91 27.29 -12.36
N GLN A 488 -11.69 26.77 -12.25
CA GLN A 488 -10.57 27.12 -13.13
C GLN A 488 -10.48 26.13 -14.29
N PHE A 489 -10.20 26.63 -15.50
CA PHE A 489 -10.08 25.79 -16.69
C PHE A 489 -8.62 25.47 -17.00
N GLY A 490 -8.35 24.21 -17.28
CA GLY A 490 -7.01 23.70 -17.58
C GLY A 490 -6.32 23.05 -16.37
N ARG A 491 -5.03 22.77 -16.54
CA ARG A 491 -4.23 22.08 -15.52
C ARG A 491 -3.72 23.09 -14.47
N PRO A 492 -3.76 22.76 -13.17
CA PRO A 492 -3.18 23.61 -12.13
C PRO A 492 -1.68 23.80 -12.35
N ASP A 493 -1.21 25.05 -12.28
CA ASP A 493 0.21 25.35 -12.16
C ASP A 493 0.63 25.26 -10.69
N PHE A 494 0.93 24.04 -10.24
CA PHE A 494 1.35 23.78 -8.87
C PHE A 494 2.67 24.46 -8.50
N LYS A 495 3.56 24.72 -9.47
CA LYS A 495 4.81 25.43 -9.19
C LYS A 495 4.48 26.85 -8.77
N ARG A 496 3.68 27.56 -9.58
CA ARG A 496 3.24 28.92 -9.26
C ARG A 496 2.44 28.96 -7.96
N LEU A 497 1.48 28.04 -7.80
CA LEU A 497 0.61 27.99 -6.61
C LEU A 497 1.42 27.82 -5.32
N PHE A 498 2.38 26.88 -5.28
CA PHE A 498 3.20 26.67 -4.09
C PHE A 498 4.22 27.79 -3.86
N THR A 499 4.80 28.38 -4.90
CA THR A 499 5.69 29.55 -4.71
C THR A 499 4.93 30.75 -4.19
N THR A 500 3.74 31.05 -4.73
CA THR A 500 2.91 32.15 -4.23
C THR A 500 2.44 31.90 -2.79
N MET A 501 2.10 30.65 -2.44
CA MET A 501 1.78 30.28 -1.06
C MET A 501 2.99 30.50 -0.14
N ARG A 502 4.19 30.06 -0.53
CA ARG A 502 5.43 30.31 0.23
C ARG A 502 5.62 31.80 0.45
N ASP A 503 5.56 32.60 -0.61
CA ASP A 503 5.83 34.04 -0.55
C ASP A 503 4.79 34.73 0.35
N GLY A 504 3.52 34.37 0.24
CA GLY A 504 2.49 34.89 1.14
C GLY A 504 2.65 34.46 2.60
N ILE A 505 3.21 33.28 2.88
CA ILE A 505 3.55 32.86 4.26
C ILE A 505 4.70 33.71 4.79
N LEU A 506 5.74 33.95 3.98
CA LEU A 506 6.90 34.77 4.35
C LEU A 506 6.50 36.23 4.60
N ASP A 507 5.66 36.78 3.72
CA ASP A 507 5.16 38.16 3.79
C ASP A 507 3.99 38.33 4.76
N ARG A 508 3.59 37.25 5.45
CA ARG A 508 2.51 37.20 6.45
C ARG A 508 1.12 37.59 5.94
N THR A 509 0.94 37.62 4.62
CA THR A 509 -0.37 37.86 3.99
C THR A 509 -1.23 36.59 3.94
N TYR A 510 -0.61 35.41 4.05
CA TYR A 510 -1.29 34.13 3.95
C TYR A 510 -1.82 33.59 5.30
N LEU A 511 -1.11 33.86 6.39
CA LEU A 511 -1.48 33.52 7.77
C LEU A 511 -0.95 34.58 8.75
N ASN A 512 -1.81 35.10 9.63
CA ASN A 512 -1.43 36.04 10.69
C ASN A 512 -0.83 35.30 11.91
N GLY A 513 -0.13 35.97 12.83
CA GLY A 513 0.24 35.39 14.14
C GLY A 513 1.30 34.28 14.11
N LEU A 514 2.20 34.27 13.13
CA LEU A 514 3.43 33.47 13.15
C LEU A 514 4.49 34.20 14.00
N GLU A 515 4.25 34.34 15.31
CA GLU A 515 5.24 34.93 16.23
C GLU A 515 6.18 33.85 16.77
N GLY A 516 7.48 34.03 16.55
CA GLY A 516 8.55 33.16 17.02
C GLY A 516 9.24 32.39 15.89
N SER A 517 10.53 32.13 16.08
CA SER A 517 11.51 31.50 15.16
C SER A 517 11.18 30.09 14.61
N MET A 518 9.91 29.68 14.60
CA MET A 518 9.46 28.35 14.23
C MET A 518 9.17 28.26 12.73
N ARG A 519 9.78 27.27 12.10
CA ARG A 519 9.60 26.93 10.69
C ARG A 519 8.18 26.43 10.41
N THR A 520 7.43 27.11 9.55
CA THR A 520 6.08 26.70 9.12
C THR A 520 6.12 25.44 8.27
N THR A 521 5.23 24.50 8.57
CA THR A 521 5.12 23.23 7.83
C THR A 521 3.84 23.18 7.01
N VAL A 522 4.00 23.07 5.69
CA VAL A 522 2.93 22.84 4.71
C VAL A 522 2.90 21.37 4.33
N GLY A 523 1.81 20.70 4.63
CA GLY A 523 1.60 19.31 4.26
C GLY A 523 0.79 19.18 2.98
N VAL A 524 1.39 18.63 1.92
CA VAL A 524 0.76 18.42 0.62
C VAL A 524 0.42 16.93 0.46
N TYR A 525 -0.86 16.64 0.40
CA TYR A 525 -1.41 15.29 0.31
C TYR A 525 -2.07 15.11 -1.05
N PHE A 526 -1.65 14.09 -1.80
CA PHE A 526 -2.11 13.88 -3.17
C PHE A 526 -2.67 12.48 -3.38
N CYS A 527 -3.88 12.39 -3.92
CA CYS A 527 -4.51 11.14 -4.33
C CYS A 527 -4.88 11.22 -5.82
N GLY A 528 -4.17 10.44 -6.64
CA GLY A 528 -4.29 10.48 -8.09
C GLY A 528 -3.15 9.80 -8.87
N PRO A 529 -3.08 10.02 -10.20
CA PRO A 529 -2.09 9.41 -11.09
C PRO A 529 -0.64 9.63 -10.67
N SER A 530 0.19 8.60 -10.83
CA SER A 530 1.62 8.66 -10.50
C SER A 530 2.41 9.73 -11.25
N THR A 531 1.96 10.09 -12.46
CA THR A 531 2.57 11.14 -13.28
C THR A 531 2.44 12.51 -12.61
N ALA A 532 1.22 12.92 -12.25
CA ALA A 532 0.94 14.17 -11.55
C ALA A 532 1.63 14.23 -10.17
N ALA A 533 1.73 13.10 -9.46
CA ALA A 533 2.44 13.01 -8.19
C ALA A 533 3.94 13.40 -8.31
N ARG A 534 4.58 13.13 -9.45
CA ARG A 534 5.98 13.50 -9.68
C ARG A 534 6.14 15.01 -9.79
N ASP A 535 5.29 15.64 -10.59
CA ASP A 535 5.34 17.09 -10.86
C ASP A 535 5.03 17.87 -9.58
N LEU A 536 4.03 17.42 -8.81
CA LEU A 536 3.72 17.96 -7.48
C LEU A 536 4.89 17.87 -6.51
N LYS A 537 5.59 16.73 -6.48
CA LYS A 537 6.76 16.54 -5.61
C LYS A 537 7.90 17.50 -5.99
N LEU A 538 8.11 17.74 -7.28
CA LEU A 538 9.11 18.69 -7.76
C LEU A 538 8.71 20.13 -7.41
N ALA A 539 7.44 20.48 -7.58
CA ALA A 539 6.91 21.79 -7.19
C ALA A 539 7.06 22.05 -5.68
N CYS A 540 6.74 21.06 -4.82
CA CYS A 540 6.93 21.16 -3.37
C CYS A 540 8.41 21.41 -3.00
N LYS A 541 9.33 20.72 -3.67
CA LYS A 541 10.78 20.94 -3.46
C LYS A 541 11.21 22.34 -3.86
N ALA A 542 10.73 22.83 -5.00
CA ALA A 542 11.06 24.17 -5.48
C ALA A 542 10.49 25.28 -4.58
N ALA A 543 9.34 25.05 -3.94
CA ALA A 543 8.72 25.98 -3.01
C ALA A 543 9.25 25.88 -1.57
N THR A 544 10.09 24.90 -1.24
CA THR A 544 10.65 24.77 0.12
C THR A 544 11.75 25.80 0.37
N ALA A 545 11.64 26.52 1.49
CA ALA A 545 12.58 27.51 1.98
C ALA A 545 13.05 27.17 3.43
N PRO A 546 14.03 27.89 4.00
CA PRO A 546 14.45 27.69 5.39
C PRO A 546 13.29 27.85 6.40
N GLU A 547 12.46 28.86 6.21
CA GLU A 547 11.33 29.22 7.09
C GLU A 547 10.05 28.45 6.75
N VAL A 548 9.88 28.00 5.50
CA VAL A 548 8.67 27.29 5.02
C VAL A 548 9.03 25.92 4.46
N ARG A 549 8.53 24.85 5.08
CA ARG A 549 8.79 23.47 4.66
C ARG A 549 7.57 22.83 4.02
N PHE A 550 7.66 22.52 2.73
CA PHE A 550 6.68 21.66 2.07
C PHE A 550 7.05 20.18 2.25
N ARG A 551 6.08 19.38 2.69
CA ARG A 551 6.19 17.92 2.78
C ARG A 551 5.15 17.30 1.86
N PHE A 552 5.54 16.33 1.05
CA PHE A 552 4.67 15.72 0.05
C PHE A 552 4.41 14.24 0.37
N TRP A 553 3.14 13.87 0.40
CA TRP A 553 2.67 12.49 0.55
C TRP A 553 1.76 12.10 -0.61
N LYS A 554 1.91 10.87 -1.08
CA LYS A 554 1.08 10.28 -2.12
C LYS A 554 0.24 9.15 -1.52
N GLU A 555 -1.08 9.25 -1.69
CA GLU A 555 -2.03 8.18 -1.45
C GLU A 555 -2.06 7.21 -2.64
N HIS A 556 -2.24 5.92 -2.35
CA HIS A 556 -2.07 4.82 -3.31
C HIS A 556 -3.37 4.00 -3.52
N PHE A 557 -4.52 4.67 -3.47
CA PHE A 557 -5.85 4.06 -3.62
C PHE A 557 -6.32 4.08 -5.07
#